data_AF-R0J1J0-F1
#
_entry.id   AF-R0J1J0-F1
#
_cell.length_a   1.000
_cell.length_b   1.000
_cell.length_c   1.000
_cell.angle_alpha   90.00
_cell.angle_beta   90.00
_cell.angle_gamma   90.00
#
_symmetry.space_group_name_H-M   'P 1'
#
loop_
_entity.id
_entity.type
_entity.pdbx_description
1 polymer ?
#
loop_
_entity_poly.entity_id
_entity_poly.type
_entity_poly.pdbx_seq_one_letter_code
_entity_poly.pdbx_strand_id
1 'polypeptide(L)'
;MYVVQILLASLAATARAHMSLWYPPPLGGSKAANSFTTQVDKEYNFPIGCCDSQGEPTLPSPGDCRGHLDLLDTEEGSPQVTWKPGQDAYFQLSDHMYSIGVPGSTHYGGSCQVGFSVDKGQTWKVAASYHGNCPHRDKDAPQVFKFKVPLNIPTGIAVFAWVWLNREHEFFMNCAAVQISSSFSSTTTRRIYTSFKTVPTTHHPALPDPTSKALRESEQDRSNGCDKDSTGRSSSYGPRLARSKWKYIKHRHNRKHSRHHYHIHKSDVLASPEKLHHRSENTASDVCDWNNAPRMETSYYSIDARCAPNAKLKNPKSDDFEIGWGNFCGVVEGDKEYTIQNIGC
;
A
#
# COMPACT_ATOMS: atom_id res chain seq x y z
N MET A 1 40.72 34.15 -24.53
CA MET A 1 39.52 33.50 -25.08
C MET A 1 39.11 32.39 -24.12
N TYR A 2 38.23 32.68 -23.15
CA TYR A 2 37.72 31.68 -22.21
C TYR A 2 36.40 31.13 -22.76
N VAL A 3 36.41 29.88 -23.22
CA VAL A 3 35.20 29.16 -23.61
C VAL A 3 34.55 28.64 -22.34
N VAL A 4 33.51 29.31 -21.87
CA VAL A 4 32.68 28.85 -20.75
C VAL A 4 31.82 27.69 -21.25
N GLN A 5 32.15 26.46 -20.85
CA GLN A 5 31.29 25.29 -21.06
C GLN A 5 30.11 25.37 -20.09
N ILE A 6 28.92 25.66 -20.60
CA ILE A 6 27.67 25.57 -19.84
C ILE A 6 27.26 24.10 -19.79
N LEU A 7 27.52 23.43 -18.65
CA LEU A 7 26.94 22.13 -18.33
C LEU A 7 25.44 22.28 -18.10
N LEU A 8 24.63 21.92 -19.11
CA LEU A 8 23.19 21.73 -18.98
C LEU A 8 22.92 20.50 -18.11
N ALA A 9 22.76 20.71 -16.80
CA ALA A 9 22.21 19.71 -15.90
C ALA A 9 20.79 19.38 -16.36
N SER A 10 20.59 18.18 -16.90
CA SER A 10 19.26 17.64 -17.18
C SER A 10 18.63 17.32 -15.83
N LEU A 11 17.66 18.14 -15.39
CA LEU A 11 16.73 17.72 -14.33
C LEU A 11 16.02 16.48 -14.86
N ALA A 12 16.45 15.30 -14.40
CA ALA A 12 15.66 14.10 -14.54
C ALA A 12 14.37 14.35 -13.76
N ALA A 13 13.24 14.42 -14.47
CA ALA A 13 11.95 14.34 -13.84
C ALA A 13 11.86 12.92 -13.26
N THR A 14 12.02 12.80 -11.94
CA THR A 14 11.74 11.55 -11.24
C THR A 14 10.27 11.25 -11.39
N ALA A 15 9.95 10.03 -11.82
CA ALA A 15 8.58 9.56 -11.96
C ALA A 15 7.81 9.75 -10.64
N ARG A 16 6.50 10.00 -10.79
CA ARG A 16 5.59 10.21 -9.68
C ARG A 16 5.59 8.97 -8.78
N ALA A 17 5.55 9.26 -7.50
CA ALA A 17 6.00 8.44 -6.42
C ALA A 17 4.75 8.06 -5.61
N HIS A 18 4.58 6.80 -5.25
CA HIS A 18 3.29 6.28 -4.79
C HIS A 18 3.36 5.53 -3.45
N MET A 19 2.25 5.45 -2.72
CA MET A 19 2.15 4.71 -1.45
C MET A 19 1.65 3.28 -1.66
N SER A 20 1.96 2.41 -0.71
CA SER A 20 1.39 1.06 -0.63
C SER A 20 1.01 0.67 0.79
N LEU A 21 0.18 -0.35 0.93
CA LEU A 21 -0.07 -1.00 2.21
C LEU A 21 1.22 -1.62 2.75
N TRP A 22 1.47 -1.43 4.04
CA TRP A 22 2.61 -1.98 4.78
C TRP A 22 2.16 -2.90 5.91
N TYR A 23 1.04 -2.58 6.55
CA TYR A 23 0.40 -3.39 7.58
C TYR A 23 -1.13 -3.30 7.46
N PRO A 24 -1.91 -4.38 7.68
CA PRO A 24 -1.48 -5.77 7.92
C PRO A 24 -0.59 -6.35 6.79
N PRO A 25 0.16 -7.45 7.04
CA PRO A 25 1.11 -7.99 6.08
C PRO A 25 0.51 -8.19 4.68
N PRO A 26 0.97 -7.40 3.68
CA PRO A 26 0.37 -7.37 2.35
C PRO A 26 0.67 -8.62 1.51
N LEU A 27 -0.30 -9.06 0.70
CA LEU A 27 -0.08 -10.00 -0.41
C LEU A 27 0.69 -9.30 -1.53
N GLY A 28 1.75 -9.92 -2.07
CA GLY A 28 2.60 -9.35 -3.13
C GLY A 28 3.51 -8.21 -2.67
N GLY A 29 3.49 -7.86 -1.38
CA GLY A 29 4.28 -6.76 -0.81
C GLY A 29 5.76 -7.09 -0.63
N SER A 30 6.50 -6.27 0.11
CA SER A 30 7.93 -6.55 0.36
C SER A 30 8.08 -7.62 1.44
N LYS A 31 9.20 -8.37 1.42
CA LYS A 31 9.51 -9.34 2.48
C LYS A 31 9.65 -8.70 3.88
N ALA A 32 9.95 -7.41 3.93
CA ALA A 32 10.00 -6.65 5.17
C ALA A 32 8.60 -6.32 5.73
N ALA A 33 7.59 -6.21 4.87
CA ALA A 33 6.19 -5.99 5.25
C ALA A 33 5.45 -7.31 5.50
N ASN A 34 5.75 -8.35 4.71
CA ASN A 34 5.22 -9.70 4.84
C ASN A 34 6.36 -10.72 4.77
N SER A 35 6.68 -11.36 5.90
CA SER A 35 7.81 -12.31 5.97
C SER A 35 7.63 -13.56 5.10
N PHE A 36 6.39 -13.86 4.71
CA PHE A 36 6.06 -15.00 3.84
C PHE A 36 6.06 -14.66 2.35
N THR A 37 6.36 -13.41 1.96
CA THR A 37 6.43 -13.07 0.54
C THR A 37 7.49 -13.89 -0.17
N THR A 38 7.04 -14.56 -1.23
CA THR A 38 7.89 -15.38 -2.10
C THR A 38 8.32 -14.62 -3.35
N GLN A 39 7.41 -13.84 -3.94
CA GLN A 39 7.67 -12.94 -5.06
C GLN A 39 7.11 -11.56 -4.77
N VAL A 40 8.00 -10.57 -4.80
CA VAL A 40 7.63 -9.16 -4.63
C VAL A 40 7.06 -8.62 -5.95
N ASP A 41 5.87 -8.03 -5.91
CA ASP A 41 5.34 -7.24 -7.01
C ASP A 41 6.18 -5.95 -7.12
N LYS A 42 6.90 -5.79 -8.23
CA LYS A 42 7.74 -4.60 -8.47
C LYS A 42 6.92 -3.35 -8.75
N GLU A 43 5.64 -3.54 -9.06
CA GLU A 43 4.65 -2.50 -9.32
C GLU A 43 3.67 -2.40 -8.15
N TYR A 44 3.99 -2.92 -6.96
CA TYR A 44 3.05 -3.01 -5.84
C TYR A 44 2.46 -1.66 -5.42
N ASN A 45 3.28 -0.62 -5.51
CA ASN A 45 2.88 0.77 -5.26
C ASN A 45 2.44 1.49 -6.53
N PHE A 46 2.24 0.85 -7.68
CA PHE A 46 1.80 1.54 -8.90
C PHE A 46 0.27 1.63 -8.93
N PRO A 47 -0.29 2.60 -9.64
CA PRO A 47 -1.73 2.66 -9.84
C PRO A 47 -2.22 1.46 -10.66
N ILE A 48 -3.44 1.01 -10.38
CA ILE A 48 -4.15 -0.03 -11.11
C ILE A 48 -4.61 0.53 -12.45
N GLY A 49 -4.38 -0.24 -13.52
CA GLY A 49 -4.82 0.12 -14.86
C GLY A 49 -4.17 1.40 -15.39
N CYS A 50 -3.08 1.88 -14.81
CA CYS A 50 -2.29 3.03 -15.24
C CYS A 50 -0.81 2.67 -15.10
N CYS A 51 0.14 3.22 -15.83
CA CYS A 51 0.17 4.07 -17.02
C CYS A 51 1.43 3.62 -17.78
N ASP A 52 1.53 3.87 -19.07
CA ASP A 52 2.80 3.63 -19.75
C ASP A 52 3.88 4.65 -19.33
N SER A 53 5.08 4.54 -19.91
CA SER A 53 6.20 5.46 -19.63
C SER A 53 5.89 6.96 -19.84
N GLN A 54 4.79 7.31 -20.49
CA GLN A 54 4.35 8.68 -20.77
C GLN A 54 3.28 9.18 -19.79
N GLY A 55 2.87 8.36 -18.83
CA GLY A 55 1.76 8.71 -17.94
C GLY A 55 0.40 8.63 -18.64
N GLU A 56 0.35 8.01 -19.83
CA GLU A 56 -0.91 7.71 -20.50
C GLU A 56 -1.55 6.51 -19.81
N PRO A 57 -2.79 6.63 -19.31
CA PRO A 57 -3.44 5.60 -18.53
C PRO A 57 -4.17 4.60 -19.42
N THR A 58 -4.60 3.54 -18.74
CA THR A 58 -5.67 2.61 -19.08
C THR A 58 -5.27 1.32 -19.78
N LEU A 59 -4.47 0.53 -19.08
CA LEU A 59 -4.53 -0.92 -19.26
C LEU A 59 -5.77 -1.47 -18.55
N PRO A 60 -6.25 -2.68 -18.90
CA PRO A 60 -7.20 -3.39 -18.07
C PRO A 60 -6.70 -3.48 -16.63
N SER A 61 -7.62 -3.50 -15.67
CA SER A 61 -7.25 -3.79 -14.29
C SER A 61 -6.60 -5.19 -14.22
N PRO A 62 -5.48 -5.37 -13.49
CA PRO A 62 -4.97 -6.71 -13.17
C PRO A 62 -5.91 -7.48 -12.22
N GLY A 63 -7.01 -6.84 -11.78
CA GLY A 63 -7.99 -7.38 -10.85
C GLY A 63 -7.84 -6.80 -9.44
N ASP A 64 -8.77 -7.17 -8.57
CA ASP A 64 -8.73 -6.82 -7.15
C ASP A 64 -7.39 -7.25 -6.53
N CYS A 65 -6.90 -6.48 -5.56
CA CYS A 65 -5.64 -6.75 -4.87
C CYS A 65 -4.42 -6.80 -5.80
N ARG A 66 -4.47 -6.12 -6.96
CA ARG A 66 -3.48 -6.20 -8.05
C ARG A 66 -3.32 -7.62 -8.63
N GLY A 67 -4.36 -8.44 -8.54
CA GLY A 67 -4.34 -9.83 -9.02
C GLY A 67 -3.85 -10.86 -8.00
N HIS A 68 -3.45 -10.44 -6.79
CA HIS A 68 -2.87 -11.33 -5.78
C HIS A 68 -3.87 -12.17 -4.97
N LEU A 69 -5.14 -12.26 -5.39
CA LEU A 69 -6.14 -13.07 -4.67
C LEU A 69 -5.84 -14.58 -4.74
N ASP A 70 -5.07 -15.02 -5.73
CA ASP A 70 -4.61 -16.41 -5.86
C ASP A 70 -3.60 -16.81 -4.77
N LEU A 71 -2.92 -15.83 -4.13
CA LEU A 71 -2.00 -16.08 -3.04
C LEU A 71 -2.71 -16.45 -1.72
N LEU A 72 -4.02 -16.26 -1.60
CA LEU A 72 -4.78 -16.51 -0.37
C LEU A 72 -4.69 -17.95 0.13
N ASP A 73 -4.61 -18.92 -0.78
CA ASP A 73 -4.52 -20.35 -0.45
C ASP A 73 -3.06 -20.85 -0.39
N THR A 74 -2.09 -19.94 -0.32
CA THR A 74 -0.65 -20.24 -0.20
C THR A 74 -0.09 -19.86 1.17
N GLU A 75 1.18 -20.19 1.43
CA GLU A 75 1.86 -19.76 2.67
C GLU A 75 1.86 -18.23 2.82
N GLU A 76 2.04 -17.48 1.73
CA GLU A 76 2.03 -16.01 1.74
C GLU A 76 0.69 -15.42 2.20
N GLY A 77 -0.41 -16.12 1.89
CA GLY A 77 -1.77 -15.79 2.30
C GLY A 77 -2.12 -16.17 3.74
N SER A 78 -1.20 -16.80 4.49
CA SER A 78 -1.44 -17.17 5.88
C SER A 78 -1.61 -15.91 6.75
N PRO A 79 -2.75 -15.72 7.44
CA PRO A 79 -2.97 -14.55 8.27
C PRO A 79 -1.94 -14.45 9.40
N GLN A 80 -1.21 -13.34 9.42
CA GLN A 80 -0.24 -13.03 10.47
C GLN A 80 -0.82 -12.10 11.55
N VAL A 81 -2.07 -11.65 11.35
CA VAL A 81 -2.77 -10.74 12.26
C VAL A 81 -4.15 -11.31 12.56
N THR A 82 -4.54 -11.24 13.83
CA THR A 82 -5.89 -11.58 14.29
C THR A 82 -6.57 -10.34 14.85
N TRP A 83 -7.80 -10.08 14.40
CA TRP A 83 -8.67 -9.03 14.94
C TRP A 83 -9.97 -9.62 15.48
N LYS A 84 -10.65 -8.83 16.33
CA LYS A 84 -12.00 -9.13 16.83
C LYS A 84 -13.02 -8.16 16.22
N PRO A 85 -14.27 -8.58 15.99
CA PRO A 85 -15.34 -7.65 15.64
C PRO A 85 -15.44 -6.49 16.65
N GLY A 86 -15.57 -5.26 16.17
CA GLY A 86 -15.66 -4.04 16.99
C GLY A 86 -14.33 -3.55 17.60
N GLN A 87 -13.22 -4.27 17.40
CA GLN A 87 -11.91 -3.88 17.91
C GLN A 87 -11.39 -2.61 17.22
N ASP A 88 -10.72 -1.74 17.98
CA ASP A 88 -9.84 -0.71 17.41
C ASP A 88 -8.62 -1.36 16.75
N ALA A 89 -8.51 -1.17 15.45
CA ALA A 89 -7.44 -1.67 14.60
C ALA A 89 -6.77 -0.52 13.85
N TYR A 90 -5.71 -0.84 13.13
CA TYR A 90 -5.00 0.11 12.29
C TYR A 90 -4.44 -0.56 11.05
N PHE A 91 -4.18 0.25 10.03
CA PHE A 91 -3.35 -0.12 8.90
C PHE A 91 -2.21 0.87 8.76
N GLN A 92 -1.14 0.46 8.07
CA GLN A 92 0.00 1.31 7.78
C GLN A 92 0.19 1.45 6.28
N LEU A 93 0.49 2.66 5.84
CA LEU A 93 0.93 2.93 4.48
C LEU A 93 2.41 3.28 4.47
N SER A 94 3.14 2.81 3.47
CA SER A 94 4.57 3.06 3.30
C SER A 94 4.89 3.66 1.94
N ASP A 95 5.99 4.42 1.87
CA ASP A 95 6.60 4.94 0.65
C ASP A 95 7.68 3.99 0.11
N HIS A 96 7.65 2.72 0.52
CA HIS A 96 8.65 1.71 0.18
C HIS A 96 8.93 1.66 -1.32
N MET A 97 10.22 1.64 -1.67
CA MET A 97 10.68 1.59 -3.05
C MET A 97 10.74 0.14 -3.55
N TYR A 98 9.70 -0.29 -4.28
CA TYR A 98 9.62 -1.61 -4.90
C TYR A 98 10.46 -1.74 -6.18
N SER A 99 10.70 -0.62 -6.86
CA SER A 99 11.49 -0.52 -8.08
C SER A 99 12.55 0.57 -7.94
N ILE A 100 13.80 0.23 -8.30
CA ILE A 100 14.95 1.13 -8.17
C ILE A 100 14.68 2.45 -8.89
N GLY A 101 14.83 3.57 -8.18
CA GLY A 101 14.67 4.91 -8.72
C GLY A 101 13.22 5.41 -8.77
N VAL A 102 12.26 4.67 -8.18
CA VAL A 102 10.85 5.06 -8.05
C VAL A 102 10.50 5.10 -6.57
N PRO A 103 10.89 6.16 -5.83
CA PRO A 103 10.52 6.29 -4.42
C PRO A 103 8.99 6.40 -4.28
N GLY A 104 8.46 6.12 -3.10
CA GLY A 104 7.06 6.42 -2.79
C GLY A 104 6.80 7.90 -2.50
N SER A 105 5.56 8.34 -2.69
CA SER A 105 5.09 9.68 -2.34
C SER A 105 3.56 9.65 -2.17
N THR A 106 3.08 10.64 -1.45
CA THR A 106 1.70 10.74 -0.99
C THR A 106 0.76 11.32 -2.05
N HIS A 107 1.28 11.75 -3.21
CA HIS A 107 0.56 12.58 -4.21
C HIS A 107 -0.20 13.75 -3.59
N TYR A 108 0.31 14.30 -2.49
CA TYR A 108 -0.37 15.32 -1.70
C TYR A 108 -1.81 14.88 -1.37
N GLY A 109 -1.98 13.64 -0.90
CA GLY A 109 -3.24 13.10 -0.41
C GLY A 109 -4.16 12.56 -1.51
N GLY A 110 -5.42 12.96 -1.44
CA GLY A 110 -6.55 12.17 -1.95
C GLY A 110 -7.31 11.51 -0.80
N SER A 111 -8.06 10.46 -1.14
CA SER A 111 -8.97 9.79 -0.22
C SER A 111 -8.78 8.29 -0.25
N CYS A 112 -8.93 7.65 0.90
CA CYS A 112 -8.83 6.20 1.01
C CYS A 112 -10.13 5.58 1.52
N GLN A 113 -10.34 4.32 1.18
CA GLN A 113 -11.35 3.48 1.84
C GLN A 113 -10.69 2.15 2.22
N VAL A 114 -11.14 1.59 3.33
CA VAL A 114 -10.74 0.26 3.76
C VAL A 114 -11.97 -0.59 3.98
N GLY A 115 -11.85 -1.87 3.69
CA GLY A 115 -12.96 -2.81 3.78
C GLY A 115 -12.50 -4.24 3.84
N PHE A 116 -13.47 -5.14 3.91
CA PHE A 116 -13.22 -6.57 3.99
C PHE A 116 -14.02 -7.35 2.95
N SER A 117 -13.45 -8.47 2.53
CA SER A 117 -14.14 -9.57 1.88
C SER A 117 -14.04 -10.83 2.74
N VAL A 118 -15.15 -11.55 2.88
CA VAL A 118 -15.21 -12.86 3.57
C VAL A 118 -15.46 -14.02 2.60
N ASP A 119 -15.42 -13.72 1.29
CA ASP A 119 -15.72 -14.63 0.19
C ASP A 119 -14.59 -14.63 -0.87
N LYS A 120 -13.35 -14.44 -0.41
CA LYS A 120 -12.11 -14.46 -1.20
C LYS A 120 -12.06 -13.42 -2.32
N GLY A 121 -12.60 -12.23 -2.07
CA GLY A 121 -12.58 -11.08 -2.98
C GLY A 121 -13.76 -11.01 -3.95
N GLN A 122 -14.80 -11.83 -3.79
CA GLN A 122 -15.98 -11.76 -4.67
C GLN A 122 -16.87 -10.55 -4.32
N THR A 123 -17.04 -10.26 -3.03
CA THR A 123 -17.76 -9.08 -2.54
C THR A 123 -16.98 -8.37 -1.45
N TRP A 124 -17.17 -7.05 -1.38
CA TRP A 124 -16.46 -6.17 -0.47
C TRP A 124 -17.43 -5.28 0.29
N LYS A 125 -17.17 -5.08 1.59
CA LYS A 125 -17.93 -4.16 2.44
C LYS A 125 -17.00 -3.17 3.14
N VAL A 126 -17.46 -1.92 3.23
CA VAL A 126 -16.71 -0.82 3.85
C VAL A 126 -16.56 -1.03 5.35
N ALA A 127 -15.37 -0.73 5.86
CA ALA A 127 -15.10 -0.61 7.29
C ALA A 127 -14.83 0.83 7.70
N ALA A 128 -14.10 1.59 6.88
CA ALA A 128 -13.90 3.03 7.08
C ALA A 128 -13.59 3.75 5.77
N SER A 129 -13.97 5.03 5.73
CA SER A 129 -13.67 5.96 4.63
C SER A 129 -12.93 7.17 5.17
N TYR A 130 -11.79 7.49 4.57
CA TYR A 130 -10.94 8.63 4.90
C TYR A 130 -11.11 9.67 3.80
N HIS A 131 -11.94 10.68 4.07
CA HIS A 131 -12.27 11.73 3.11
C HIS A 131 -11.20 12.83 3.18
N GLY A 132 -10.28 12.76 2.23
CA GLY A 132 -9.15 13.68 2.14
C GLY A 132 -7.99 13.33 3.05
N ASN A 133 -6.82 13.89 2.72
CA ASN A 133 -5.56 13.68 3.46
C ASN A 133 -5.22 12.21 3.75
N CYS A 134 -5.58 11.31 2.84
CA CYS A 134 -5.17 9.92 2.86
C CYS A 134 -4.58 9.51 1.50
N PRO A 135 -3.29 9.16 1.43
CA PRO A 135 -2.27 9.23 2.48
C PRO A 135 -2.09 10.64 3.08
N HIS A 136 -1.50 10.75 4.27
CA HIS A 136 -1.24 12.04 4.88
C HIS A 136 -0.22 12.82 4.04
N ARG A 137 -0.58 14.03 3.60
CA ARG A 137 0.24 14.81 2.66
C ARG A 137 1.60 15.24 3.23
N ASP A 138 1.65 15.54 4.52
CA ASP A 138 2.81 16.11 5.23
C ASP A 138 3.38 15.20 6.34
N LYS A 139 3.30 13.87 6.17
CA LYS A 139 3.87 12.93 7.15
C LYS A 139 4.80 11.92 6.51
N ASP A 140 5.88 11.63 7.22
CA ASP A 140 6.80 10.56 6.87
C ASP A 140 6.12 9.19 7.02
N ALA A 141 6.64 8.22 6.25
CA ALA A 141 6.21 6.82 6.29
C ALA A 141 7.01 5.99 7.32
N PRO A 142 6.44 4.90 7.86
CA PRO A 142 5.08 4.42 7.64
C PRO A 142 4.03 5.28 8.36
N GLN A 143 2.92 5.54 7.68
CA GLN A 143 1.79 6.32 8.19
C GLN A 143 0.74 5.40 8.80
N VAL A 144 0.30 5.67 10.03
CA VAL A 144 -0.69 4.85 10.75
C VAL A 144 -2.09 5.47 10.62
N PHE A 145 -3.06 4.65 10.22
CA PHE A 145 -4.48 5.01 10.13
C PHE A 145 -5.31 4.07 10.99
N LYS A 146 -6.15 4.63 11.87
CA LYS A 146 -6.96 3.89 12.84
C LYS A 146 -8.39 3.70 12.33
N PHE A 147 -8.93 2.50 12.49
CA PHE A 147 -10.34 2.19 12.20
C PHE A 147 -10.90 1.20 13.22
N LYS A 148 -12.23 1.01 13.22
CA LYS A 148 -12.86 -0.08 13.97
C LYS A 148 -13.23 -1.21 13.02
N VAL A 149 -12.87 -2.44 13.39
CA VAL A 149 -13.29 -3.64 12.66
C VAL A 149 -14.83 -3.73 12.72
N PRO A 150 -15.52 -3.99 11.59
CA PRO A 150 -16.99 -4.01 11.59
C PRO A 150 -17.56 -4.93 12.67
N LEU A 151 -18.66 -4.51 13.28
CA LEU A 151 -19.45 -5.38 14.15
C LEU A 151 -20.02 -6.52 13.32
N ASN A 152 -20.22 -7.69 13.94
CA ASN A 152 -20.88 -8.84 13.30
C ASN A 152 -20.21 -9.37 12.01
N ILE A 153 -18.95 -8.96 11.72
CA ILE A 153 -18.18 -9.58 10.64
C ILE A 153 -17.97 -11.07 10.95
N PRO A 154 -18.21 -11.98 9.98
CA PRO A 154 -18.04 -13.42 10.18
C PRO A 154 -16.64 -13.80 10.68
N THR A 155 -16.59 -14.75 11.62
CA THR A 155 -15.34 -15.37 12.06
C THR A 155 -14.73 -16.19 10.93
N GLY A 156 -13.41 -16.14 10.78
CA GLY A 156 -12.68 -16.85 9.72
C GLY A 156 -11.58 -15.99 9.11
N ILE A 157 -10.96 -16.50 8.05
CA ILE A 157 -10.02 -15.70 7.25
C ILE A 157 -10.83 -14.71 6.43
N ALA A 158 -10.46 -13.44 6.51
CA ALA A 158 -11.00 -12.37 5.69
C ALA A 158 -9.86 -11.69 4.90
N VAL A 159 -10.21 -11.10 3.77
CA VAL A 159 -9.30 -10.25 3.00
C VAL A 159 -9.54 -8.82 3.41
N PHE A 160 -8.55 -8.16 4.01
CA PHE A 160 -8.55 -6.72 4.22
C PHE A 160 -8.06 -6.05 2.94
N ALA A 161 -8.74 -5.00 2.51
CA ALA A 161 -8.33 -4.19 1.36
C ALA A 161 -8.24 -2.72 1.74
N TRP A 162 -7.17 -2.08 1.25
CA TRP A 162 -7.01 -0.64 1.21
C TRP A 162 -7.12 -0.18 -0.24
N VAL A 163 -7.95 0.84 -0.47
CA VAL A 163 -8.00 1.56 -1.73
C VAL A 163 -7.65 3.03 -1.54
N TRP A 164 -7.07 3.63 -2.56
CA TRP A 164 -6.76 5.05 -2.60
C TRP A 164 -7.11 5.65 -3.97
N LEU A 165 -7.84 6.75 -3.95
CA LEU A 165 -8.15 7.59 -5.10
C LEU A 165 -7.45 8.93 -4.90
N ASN A 166 -6.43 9.21 -5.72
CA ASN A 166 -5.76 10.49 -5.66
C ASN A 166 -6.41 11.52 -6.59
N ARG A 167 -6.11 12.80 -6.38
CA ARG A 167 -6.62 13.91 -7.20
C ARG A 167 -6.16 13.85 -8.64
N GLU A 168 -5.11 13.10 -8.90
CA GLU A 168 -4.59 12.82 -10.22
C GLU A 168 -5.40 11.72 -10.92
N HIS A 169 -6.53 11.24 -10.41
CA HIS A 169 -7.35 10.17 -11.00
C HIS A 169 -6.64 8.82 -11.13
N GLU A 170 -5.79 8.50 -10.17
CA GLU A 170 -5.14 7.22 -10.06
C GLU A 170 -5.77 6.41 -8.92
N PHE A 171 -5.93 5.12 -9.18
CA PHE A 171 -6.55 4.17 -8.27
C PHE A 171 -5.50 3.17 -7.79
N PHE A 172 -5.42 2.94 -6.49
CA PHE A 172 -4.56 1.94 -5.88
C PHE A 172 -5.41 0.96 -5.10
N MET A 173 -5.02 -0.31 -5.10
CA MET A 173 -5.60 -1.31 -4.21
C MET A 173 -4.53 -2.28 -3.75
N ASN A 174 -4.41 -2.47 -2.45
CA ASN A 174 -3.57 -3.49 -1.87
C ASN A 174 -4.37 -4.27 -0.83
N CYS A 175 -4.04 -5.55 -0.66
CA CYS A 175 -4.78 -6.43 0.22
C CYS A 175 -3.87 -7.26 1.12
N ALA A 176 -4.45 -7.74 2.20
CA ALA A 176 -3.80 -8.62 3.17
C ALA A 176 -4.81 -9.66 3.68
N ALA A 177 -4.32 -10.85 3.99
CA ALA A 177 -5.11 -11.84 4.71
C ALA A 177 -5.07 -11.58 6.22
N VAL A 178 -6.24 -11.57 6.86
CA VAL A 178 -6.37 -11.37 8.30
C VAL A 178 -7.32 -12.41 8.90
N GLN A 179 -7.08 -12.79 10.15
CA GLN A 179 -7.96 -13.68 10.89
C GLN A 179 -8.98 -12.85 11.68
N ILE A 180 -10.26 -13.06 11.43
CA ILE A 180 -11.33 -12.60 12.33
C ILE A 180 -11.60 -13.70 13.35
N SER A 181 -11.41 -13.37 14.62
CA SER A 181 -11.70 -14.27 15.75
C SER A 181 -13.14 -14.07 16.25
N SER A 182 -13.66 -15.06 16.96
CA SER A 182 -14.93 -14.90 17.65
C SER A 182 -14.83 -13.87 18.77
N SER A 183 -15.88 -13.07 18.95
CA SER A 183 -16.03 -12.22 20.12
C SER A 183 -16.28 -13.12 21.34
N PHE A 184 -15.21 -13.61 21.98
CA PHE A 184 -15.37 -14.22 23.30
C PHE A 184 -15.82 -13.14 24.29
N SER A 185 -17.13 -13.05 24.54
CA SER A 185 -17.61 -12.62 25.85
C SER A 185 -16.96 -13.59 26.85
N SER A 186 -16.30 -13.05 27.88
CA SER A 186 -15.62 -13.83 28.90
C SER A 186 -16.64 -14.64 29.71
N THR A 187 -17.04 -15.79 29.19
CA THR A 187 -17.61 -16.87 29.98
C THR A 187 -16.51 -17.90 30.14
N THR A 188 -15.97 -17.99 31.35
CA THR A 188 -15.05 -19.02 31.79
C THR A 188 -15.66 -20.39 31.56
N THR A 189 -15.38 -20.99 30.41
CA THR A 189 -15.67 -22.41 30.17
C THR A 189 -14.35 -23.16 30.20
N ARG A 190 -14.18 -23.95 31.26
CA ARG A 190 -13.03 -24.82 31.51
C ARG A 190 -12.64 -25.58 30.24
N ARG A 191 -11.36 -25.43 29.88
CA ARG A 191 -10.65 -26.20 28.87
C ARG A 191 -10.77 -27.70 29.20
N ILE A 192 -11.51 -28.47 28.41
CA ILE A 192 -11.29 -29.92 28.33
C ILE A 192 -10.29 -30.12 27.19
N TYR A 193 -9.02 -30.26 27.56
CA TYR A 193 -8.01 -30.78 26.64
C TYR A 193 -8.23 -32.28 26.49
N THR A 194 -8.63 -32.73 25.31
CA THR A 194 -8.42 -34.11 24.89
C THR A 194 -6.94 -34.28 24.55
N SER A 195 -6.30 -35.18 25.30
CA SER A 195 -4.89 -35.54 25.24
C SER A 195 -4.48 -36.05 23.85
N PHE A 196 -3.52 -35.38 23.20
CA PHE A 196 -2.69 -35.97 22.16
C PHE A 196 -1.32 -36.33 22.75
N LYS A 197 -0.86 -37.55 22.40
CA LYS A 197 0.30 -38.24 22.98
C LYS A 197 1.59 -37.42 22.89
N THR A 198 2.31 -37.46 23.99
CA THR A 198 3.64 -36.91 24.28
C THR A 198 4.71 -37.43 23.30
N VAL A 199 5.50 -36.51 22.73
CA VAL A 199 6.82 -36.80 22.13
C VAL A 199 7.87 -36.17 23.06
N PRO A 200 8.98 -36.86 23.41
CA PRO A 200 9.90 -36.36 24.43
C PRO A 200 10.72 -35.16 23.95
N THR A 201 10.75 -34.11 24.77
CA THR A 201 11.59 -32.93 24.63
C THR A 201 13.00 -33.24 25.11
N THR A 202 14.01 -33.13 24.24
CA THR A 202 15.41 -33.10 24.65
C THR A 202 15.80 -31.70 25.13
N HIS A 203 16.36 -31.64 26.34
CA HIS A 203 16.85 -30.44 26.99
C HIS A 203 18.06 -29.84 26.27
N HIS A 204 18.04 -28.54 26.02
CA HIS A 204 19.24 -27.74 25.75
C HIS A 204 19.49 -26.80 26.94
N PRO A 205 20.68 -26.82 27.57
CA PRO A 205 21.04 -25.88 28.63
C PRO A 205 21.46 -24.52 28.05
N ALA A 206 21.29 -23.49 28.89
CA ALA A 206 21.52 -22.08 28.60
C ALA A 206 23.00 -21.69 28.43
N LEU A 207 23.16 -20.56 27.71
CA LEU A 207 24.31 -19.67 27.40
C LEU A 207 25.58 -19.72 28.28
N PRO A 208 26.71 -19.27 27.68
CA PRO A 208 27.25 -17.97 28.12
C PRO A 208 27.74 -17.04 26.98
N ASP A 209 27.71 -15.73 27.27
CA ASP A 209 28.45 -14.64 26.60
C ASP A 209 29.94 -14.70 27.03
N PRO A 210 30.93 -14.34 26.18
CA PRO A 210 31.59 -13.06 26.43
C PRO A 210 32.17 -12.30 25.22
N THR A 211 32.31 -11.01 25.45
CA THR A 211 33.12 -9.99 24.76
C THR A 211 34.59 -10.41 24.50
N SER A 212 35.15 -10.08 23.33
CA SER A 212 36.47 -9.42 23.16
C SER A 212 36.85 -9.21 21.67
N LYS A 213 37.85 -8.34 21.48
CA LYS A 213 38.23 -7.60 20.27
C LYS A 213 39.05 -8.42 19.25
N ALA A 214 38.88 -8.01 17.98
CA ALA A 214 39.86 -7.80 16.89
C ALA A 214 40.97 -8.84 16.62
N LEU A 215 41.12 -9.21 15.34
CA LEU A 215 42.33 -8.97 14.55
C LEU A 215 42.09 -9.21 13.05
N ARG A 216 42.90 -8.50 12.25
CA ARG A 216 42.90 -8.37 10.79
C ARG A 216 43.51 -9.57 10.07
N GLU A 217 43.28 -9.56 8.74
CA GLU A 217 44.09 -10.05 7.60
C GLU A 217 43.34 -11.08 6.75
N SER A 218 43.47 -11.17 5.43
CA SER A 218 43.88 -10.29 4.33
C SER A 218 43.74 -11.16 3.07
N GLU A 219 43.22 -10.59 1.97
CA GLU A 219 43.44 -11.04 0.58
C GLU A 219 42.88 -12.45 0.24
N GLN A 220 42.49 -12.83 -0.99
CA GLN A 220 42.94 -12.40 -2.29
C GLN A 220 41.92 -12.83 -3.36
N ASP A 221 41.78 -11.94 -4.33
CA ASP A 221 41.17 -12.07 -5.64
C ASP A 221 41.61 -13.34 -6.40
N ARG A 222 40.68 -13.97 -7.14
CA ARG A 222 41.00 -14.75 -8.36
C ARG A 222 39.76 -14.99 -9.22
N SER A 223 39.61 -14.09 -10.19
CA SER A 223 39.13 -14.33 -11.55
C SER A 223 39.43 -15.74 -12.08
N ASN A 224 38.44 -16.36 -12.73
CA ASN A 224 38.63 -17.14 -13.96
C ASN A 224 37.31 -17.24 -14.73
N GLY A 225 37.26 -16.56 -15.88
CA GLY A 225 36.31 -16.88 -16.95
C GLY A 225 36.98 -17.79 -17.98
N CYS A 226 36.19 -18.61 -18.67
CA CYS A 226 36.43 -19.08 -20.03
C CYS A 226 35.13 -19.64 -20.63
N ASP A 227 34.74 -19.04 -21.76
CA ASP A 227 33.69 -19.49 -22.69
C ASP A 227 34.11 -20.73 -23.51
N LYS A 228 33.15 -21.58 -23.91
CA LYS A 228 32.72 -21.83 -25.32
C LYS A 228 32.07 -23.21 -25.54
N ASP A 229 30.78 -23.16 -25.91
CA ASP A 229 30.15 -23.65 -27.15
C ASP A 229 30.30 -25.11 -27.62
N SER A 230 29.19 -25.85 -27.77
CA SER A 230 28.65 -26.32 -29.09
C SER A 230 27.59 -27.45 -29.03
N THR A 231 26.38 -27.12 -29.52
CA THR A 231 25.51 -27.83 -30.50
C THR A 231 24.75 -29.16 -30.24
N GLY A 232 23.41 -29.08 -30.43
CA GLY A 232 22.52 -30.04 -31.15
C GLY A 232 21.55 -30.90 -30.29
N ARG A 233 20.26 -31.18 -30.59
CA ARG A 233 19.32 -30.88 -31.69
C ARG A 233 17.88 -31.36 -31.33
N SER A 234 16.86 -30.49 -31.53
CA SER A 234 15.46 -30.70 -32.03
C SER A 234 14.28 -31.34 -31.23
N SER A 235 13.12 -30.64 -31.36
CA SER A 235 11.69 -31.07 -31.47
C SER A 235 10.81 -30.89 -30.20
N SER A 236 9.60 -30.28 -30.17
CA SER A 236 8.75 -29.51 -31.11
C SER A 236 7.54 -28.89 -30.35
N TYR A 237 6.91 -27.87 -30.95
CA TYR A 237 5.60 -27.22 -30.73
C TYR A 237 5.44 -26.08 -29.67
N GLY A 238 5.06 -24.88 -30.17
CA GLY A 238 4.92 -23.58 -29.48
C GLY A 238 3.53 -23.29 -28.88
N PRO A 239 3.07 -22.01 -28.69
CA PRO A 239 3.43 -20.79 -29.43
C PRO A 239 3.94 -19.58 -28.59
N ARG A 240 4.27 -18.53 -29.33
CA ARG A 240 5.09 -17.35 -29.02
C ARG A 240 4.32 -16.24 -28.28
N LEU A 241 4.97 -15.60 -27.31
CA LEU A 241 4.70 -14.21 -26.92
C LEU A 241 5.97 -13.39 -27.11
N ALA A 242 5.84 -12.33 -27.91
CA ALA A 242 6.93 -11.49 -28.38
C ALA A 242 7.51 -10.65 -27.23
N ARG A 243 8.80 -10.85 -26.94
CA ARG A 243 9.62 -9.90 -26.15
C ARG A 243 10.10 -8.78 -27.08
N SER A 244 9.56 -7.57 -26.93
CA SER A 244 10.16 -6.37 -27.52
C SER A 244 11.11 -5.71 -26.51
N LYS A 245 12.32 -5.41 -27.00
CA LYS A 245 13.48 -4.89 -26.28
C LYS A 245 13.43 -3.36 -26.34
N TRP A 246 13.24 -2.68 -25.21
CA TRP A 246 13.12 -1.22 -25.16
C TRP A 246 14.50 -0.54 -25.19
N LYS A 247 14.68 0.39 -26.14
CA LYS A 247 15.82 1.31 -26.24
C LYS A 247 15.45 2.65 -25.59
N TYR A 248 16.34 3.14 -24.71
CA TYR A 248 16.21 4.40 -23.97
C TYR A 248 16.32 5.63 -24.88
N ILE A 249 15.35 6.56 -24.81
CA ILE A 249 15.43 7.92 -25.36
C ILE A 249 14.80 8.90 -24.35
N LYS A 250 15.53 9.97 -24.01
CA LYS A 250 15.16 10.99 -23.00
C LYS A 250 14.31 12.13 -23.61
N HIS A 251 13.15 12.49 -23.05
CA HIS A 251 12.47 13.78 -23.38
C HIS A 251 11.68 14.42 -22.22
N ARG A 252 11.19 15.65 -22.46
CA ARG A 252 11.13 16.84 -21.59
C ARG A 252 9.69 17.37 -21.46
N HIS A 253 9.21 17.70 -20.26
CA HIS A 253 7.89 18.33 -20.05
C HIS A 253 7.98 19.81 -19.61
N ASN A 254 6.99 20.59 -20.04
CA ASN A 254 6.92 22.05 -19.90
C ASN A 254 6.42 22.45 -18.49
N ARG A 255 7.20 23.27 -17.78
CA ARG A 255 6.89 23.77 -16.42
C ARG A 255 6.14 25.09 -16.48
N LYS A 256 4.99 25.18 -15.82
CA LYS A 256 4.51 26.41 -15.19
C LYS A 256 4.21 26.10 -13.72
N HIS A 257 5.18 26.37 -12.84
CA HIS A 257 4.93 26.55 -11.41
C HIS A 257 5.37 27.97 -11.07
N SER A 258 4.45 28.78 -10.54
CA SER A 258 4.81 30.06 -9.93
C SER A 258 5.57 29.75 -8.63
N ARG A 259 6.77 30.31 -8.49
CA ARG A 259 7.54 30.25 -7.25
C ARG A 259 6.91 31.21 -6.24
N HIS A 260 6.31 30.70 -5.19
CA HIS A 260 6.09 31.49 -3.98
C HIS A 260 7.26 31.23 -3.03
N HIS A 261 8.09 32.25 -2.84
CA HIS A 261 9.10 32.28 -1.79
C HIS A 261 8.40 32.64 -0.48
N TYR A 262 8.29 31.69 0.46
CA TYR A 262 7.82 32.01 1.81
C TYR A 262 8.99 32.47 2.66
N HIS A 263 8.97 33.75 3.05
CA HIS A 263 9.78 34.27 4.14
C HIS A 263 9.13 33.86 5.47
N ILE A 264 9.87 33.13 6.30
CA ILE A 264 9.45 32.80 7.67
C ILE A 264 9.62 34.07 8.51
N HIS A 265 8.51 34.72 8.86
CA HIS A 265 8.50 35.75 9.91
C HIS A 265 8.22 35.08 11.25
N LYS A 266 9.26 34.91 12.06
CA LYS A 266 9.12 34.50 13.45
C LYS A 266 8.56 35.68 14.23
N SER A 267 7.38 35.53 14.82
CA SER A 267 6.86 36.48 15.79
C SER A 267 6.69 35.74 17.12
N ASP A 268 7.54 36.10 18.08
CA ASP A 268 7.46 35.65 19.45
C ASP A 268 6.28 36.34 20.12
N VAL A 269 5.21 35.59 20.41
CA VAL A 269 4.16 36.02 21.32
C VAL A 269 3.97 34.91 22.35
N LEU A 270 4.47 35.17 23.56
CA LEU A 270 4.18 34.40 24.76
C LEU A 270 2.68 34.50 25.06
N ALA A 271 1.97 33.36 25.02
CA ALA A 271 0.59 33.24 25.47
C ALA A 271 0.50 32.32 26.69
N SER A 272 -0.19 32.84 27.71
CA SER A 272 -0.39 32.33 29.07
C SER A 272 -1.14 30.98 29.13
N PRO A 273 -0.96 30.14 30.18
CA PRO A 273 -1.47 28.78 30.21
C PRO A 273 -2.87 28.70 30.82
N GLU A 274 -3.89 28.41 30.01
CA GLU A 274 -5.12 27.81 30.54
C GLU A 274 -5.90 27.00 29.49
N LYS A 275 -6.20 25.75 29.89
CA LYS A 275 -7.09 24.76 29.25
C LYS A 275 -6.54 23.99 28.04
N LEU A 276 -5.70 23.01 28.35
CA LEU A 276 -5.58 21.75 27.61
C LEU A 276 -6.94 21.02 27.61
N HIS A 277 -7.81 21.36 26.66
CA HIS A 277 -8.82 20.42 26.20
C HIS A 277 -8.14 19.47 25.22
N HIS A 278 -8.21 18.17 25.53
CA HIS A 278 -7.85 17.08 24.63
C HIS A 278 -8.38 17.36 23.22
N ARG A 279 -7.49 17.73 22.30
CA ARG A 279 -7.76 17.73 20.87
C ARG A 279 -7.90 16.27 20.47
N SER A 280 -9.15 15.81 20.38
CA SER A 280 -9.48 14.47 19.90
C SER A 280 -8.77 14.24 18.58
N GLU A 281 -7.90 13.23 18.53
CA GLU A 281 -7.50 12.61 17.27
C GLU A 281 -8.80 12.24 16.53
N ASN A 282 -8.88 12.52 15.23
CA ASN A 282 -10.07 12.31 14.40
C ASN A 282 -10.50 10.82 14.44
N THR A 283 -11.33 10.44 15.40
CA THR A 283 -11.93 9.11 15.51
C THR A 283 -13.10 9.01 14.56
N ALA A 284 -13.16 7.93 13.77
CA ALA A 284 -14.23 7.65 12.82
C ALA A 284 -15.62 7.81 13.44
N SER A 285 -16.56 8.43 12.73
CA SER A 285 -17.97 8.47 13.14
C SER A 285 -18.57 7.07 12.97
N ASP A 286 -18.87 6.43 14.10
CA ASP A 286 -19.55 5.14 14.27
C ASP A 286 -18.94 3.91 13.55
N VAL A 287 -18.81 2.81 14.29
CA VAL A 287 -18.38 1.51 13.75
C VAL A 287 -19.44 0.98 12.77
N CYS A 288 -19.01 0.47 11.62
CA CYS A 288 -19.93 -0.19 10.68
C CYS A 288 -20.43 -1.54 11.23
N ASP A 289 -21.73 -1.83 11.08
CA ASP A 289 -22.27 -3.19 11.26
C ASP A 289 -22.16 -3.95 9.94
N TRP A 290 -21.52 -5.12 9.94
CA TRP A 290 -21.29 -5.93 8.73
C TRP A 290 -22.54 -6.20 7.93
N ASN A 291 -23.69 -6.42 8.58
CA ASN A 291 -24.93 -6.78 7.89
C ASN A 291 -25.48 -5.62 7.05
N ASN A 292 -25.22 -4.38 7.50
CA ASN A 292 -25.70 -3.16 6.86
C ASN A 292 -24.57 -2.31 6.25
N ALA A 293 -23.32 -2.73 6.39
CA ALA A 293 -22.17 -2.00 5.89
C ALA A 293 -22.29 -1.81 4.37
N PRO A 294 -22.06 -0.58 3.85
CA PRO A 294 -22.13 -0.31 2.43
C PRO A 294 -21.21 -1.24 1.64
N ARG A 295 -21.62 -1.54 0.40
CA ARG A 295 -20.73 -2.22 -0.54
C ARG A 295 -19.52 -1.32 -0.81
N MET A 296 -18.34 -1.89 -0.70
CA MET A 296 -17.11 -1.24 -1.15
C MET A 296 -16.91 -1.55 -2.64
N GLU A 297 -16.73 -0.51 -3.44
CA GLU A 297 -16.36 -0.64 -4.84
C GLU A 297 -14.83 -0.71 -4.95
N THR A 298 -14.32 -1.46 -5.93
CA THR A 298 -12.90 -1.76 -6.12
C THR A 298 -12.46 -1.59 -7.57
N SER A 299 -13.34 -1.07 -8.42
CA SER A 299 -13.14 -0.92 -9.86
C SER A 299 -13.26 0.55 -10.27
N TYR A 300 -12.14 1.27 -10.19
CA TYR A 300 -12.03 2.69 -10.50
C TYR A 300 -11.00 2.98 -11.59
N TYR A 301 -11.29 3.96 -12.43
CA TYR A 301 -10.38 4.69 -13.35
C TYR A 301 -9.72 3.92 -14.51
N SER A 302 -9.53 2.61 -14.42
CA SER A 302 -9.06 1.78 -15.55
C SER A 302 -10.02 1.80 -16.75
N ILE A 303 -9.61 1.28 -17.92
CA ILE A 303 -10.48 1.22 -19.11
C ILE A 303 -11.77 0.40 -18.85
N ASP A 304 -11.63 -0.64 -18.05
CA ASP A 304 -12.65 -1.63 -17.69
C ASP A 304 -13.29 -1.34 -16.33
N ALA A 305 -12.99 -0.17 -15.74
CA ALA A 305 -13.53 0.20 -14.44
C ALA A 305 -15.05 0.37 -14.48
N ARG A 306 -15.73 -0.10 -13.43
CA ARG A 306 -17.15 0.20 -13.23
C ARG A 306 -17.38 1.69 -12.99
N CYS A 307 -16.52 2.30 -12.18
CA CYS A 307 -16.67 3.69 -11.77
C CYS A 307 -15.65 4.59 -12.45
N ALA A 308 -16.16 5.64 -13.10
CA ALA A 308 -15.37 6.63 -13.83
C ALA A 308 -14.31 5.98 -14.75
N PRO A 309 -14.71 5.12 -15.72
CA PRO A 309 -13.76 4.51 -16.64
C PRO A 309 -13.05 5.58 -17.47
N ASN A 310 -11.74 5.40 -17.65
CA ASN A 310 -10.87 6.34 -18.35
C ASN A 310 -10.77 7.72 -17.66
N ALA A 311 -10.96 7.81 -16.33
CA ALA A 311 -10.95 9.08 -15.63
C ALA A 311 -9.67 9.90 -15.88
N LYS A 312 -8.49 9.28 -15.73
CA LYS A 312 -7.21 9.95 -15.96
C LYS A 312 -7.02 10.43 -17.41
N LEU A 313 -7.52 9.68 -18.40
CA LEU A 313 -7.51 10.10 -19.82
C LEU A 313 -8.42 11.31 -20.07
N LYS A 314 -9.59 11.32 -19.43
CA LYS A 314 -10.57 12.40 -19.57
C LYS A 314 -10.16 13.65 -18.79
N ASN A 315 -9.42 13.47 -17.70
CA ASN A 315 -9.02 14.50 -16.76
C ASN A 315 -7.49 14.49 -16.58
N PRO A 316 -6.72 15.10 -17.51
CA PRO A 316 -5.25 15.07 -17.48
C PRO A 316 -4.63 15.96 -16.39
N LYS A 317 -5.46 16.65 -15.60
CA LYS A 317 -5.04 17.55 -14.52
C LYS A 317 -5.56 17.02 -13.20
N SER A 318 -4.87 17.36 -12.13
CA SER A 318 -5.37 17.11 -10.78
C SER A 318 -6.64 17.91 -10.52
N ASP A 319 -7.62 17.27 -9.87
CA ASP A 319 -8.83 17.94 -9.38
C ASP A 319 -8.50 19.03 -8.37
N ASP A 320 -9.36 20.02 -8.15
CA ASP A 320 -9.28 20.99 -7.06
C ASP A 320 -10.09 20.56 -5.82
N PHE A 321 -10.56 19.31 -5.81
CA PHE A 321 -11.29 18.66 -4.73
C PHE A 321 -10.67 17.30 -4.40
N GLU A 322 -11.03 16.72 -3.25
CA GLU A 322 -10.75 15.32 -2.91
C GLU A 322 -12.06 14.53 -2.89
N ILE A 323 -11.98 13.21 -3.04
CA ILE A 323 -13.15 12.37 -3.25
C ILE A 323 -13.77 11.91 -1.92
N GLY A 324 -15.08 11.89 -1.84
CA GLY A 324 -15.83 11.26 -0.75
C GLY A 324 -16.59 10.04 -1.22
N TRP A 325 -17.07 9.25 -0.26
CA TRP A 325 -18.11 8.27 -0.49
C TRP A 325 -19.35 8.68 0.30
N GLY A 326 -20.54 8.46 -0.25
CA GLY A 326 -21.81 8.69 0.43
C GLY A 326 -22.10 7.69 1.57
N ASN A 327 -21.08 7.13 2.20
CA ASN A 327 -21.20 6.11 3.23
C ASN A 327 -21.71 6.69 4.55
N PHE A 328 -22.43 5.86 5.31
CA PHE A 328 -23.10 6.26 6.55
C PHE A 328 -22.35 5.85 7.83
N CYS A 329 -21.22 5.15 7.73
CA CYS A 329 -20.45 4.66 8.89
C CYS A 329 -18.94 4.70 8.63
N GLY A 330 -18.15 4.76 9.71
CA GLY A 330 -16.71 4.68 9.66
C GLY A 330 -16.03 5.85 8.95
N VAL A 331 -16.68 7.02 8.89
CA VAL A 331 -16.14 8.18 8.16
C VAL A 331 -15.14 8.94 9.04
N VAL A 332 -13.95 9.16 8.49
CA VAL A 332 -12.89 9.98 9.07
C VAL A 332 -12.65 11.16 8.14
N GLU A 333 -12.92 12.36 8.63
CA GLU A 333 -12.65 13.59 7.89
C GLU A 333 -11.15 13.92 7.93
N GLY A 334 -10.62 14.32 6.77
CA GLY A 334 -9.25 14.76 6.59
C GLY A 334 -8.98 16.13 7.18
N ASP A 335 -7.98 16.82 6.63
CA ASP A 335 -7.54 18.15 7.09
C ASP A 335 -8.40 19.31 6.55
N LYS A 336 -9.36 19.02 5.67
CA LYS A 336 -10.23 20.00 4.99
C LYS A 336 -9.47 20.99 4.10
N GLU A 337 -8.26 20.62 3.66
CA GLU A 337 -7.49 21.39 2.69
C GLU A 337 -8.23 21.49 1.34
N TYR A 338 -8.90 20.41 0.94
CA TYR A 338 -9.72 20.34 -0.26
C TYR A 338 -11.18 20.07 0.10
N THR A 339 -12.10 20.62 -0.71
CA THR A 339 -13.51 20.28 -0.60
C THR A 339 -13.70 18.80 -0.97
N ILE A 340 -14.60 18.11 -0.26
CA ILE A 340 -14.94 16.72 -0.56
C ILE A 340 -16.10 16.66 -1.55
N GLN A 341 -15.91 15.94 -2.67
CA GLN A 341 -16.98 15.62 -3.62
C GLN A 341 -17.21 14.12 -3.69
N ASN A 342 -18.46 13.68 -3.49
CA ASN A 342 -18.77 12.26 -3.51
C ASN A 342 -18.62 11.69 -4.93
N ILE A 343 -17.87 10.59 -5.06
CA ILE A 343 -17.73 9.90 -6.33
C ILE A 343 -19.04 9.24 -6.75
N GLY A 344 -19.41 9.45 -8.00
CA GLY A 344 -20.49 8.74 -8.67
C GLY A 344 -19.99 7.49 -9.38
N CYS A 345 -20.74 6.41 -9.19
CA CYS A 345 -20.78 5.19 -9.98
C CYS A 345 -22.22 5.07 -10.52
#